data_AF-A0A945CW17-F1
#
_entry.id   AF-A0A945CW17-F1
#
_cell.length_a   1.000
_cell.length_b   1.000
_cell.length_c   1.000
_cell.angle_alpha   90.00
_cell.angle_beta   90.00
_cell.angle_gamma   90.00
#
_symmetry.space_group_name_H-M   'P 1'
#
loop_
_entity.id
_entity.type
_entity.pdbx_description
1 polymer ?
#
loop_
_entity_poly.entity_id
_entity_poly.type
_entity_poly.pdbx_seq_one_letter_code
_entity_poly.pdbx_strand_id
1 'polypeptide(L)' 'VFGMILSAIACYNGFKVSGGAAGVGKATTDTVVQTIVTIVIADLIFTTFFYQIGWA' A
#
# COMPACT_ATOMS: atom_id res chain seq x y z
N VAL A 1 -11.75 0.23 -2.09
CA VAL A 1 -10.86 1.01 -1.18
C VAL A 1 -9.41 0.56 -1.32
N PHE A 2 -9.07 -0.69 -1.00
CA PHE A 2 -7.69 -1.18 -1.03
C PHE A 2 -6.97 -0.89 -2.37
N GLY A 3 -7.58 -1.24 -3.51
CA GLY A 3 -6.97 -0.96 -4.83
C GLY A 3 -6.62 0.52 -5.05
N MET A 4 -7.47 1.46 -4.62
CA MET A 4 -7.17 2.89 -4.76
C MET A 4 -5.95 3.31 -3.92
N ILE A 5 -5.82 2.78 -2.71
CA ILE A 5 -4.68 3.04 -1.82
C ILE A 5 -3.40 2.44 -2.42
N LEU A 6 -3.45 1.18 -2.86
CA LEU A 6 -2.29 0.49 -3.43
C LEU A 6 -1.82 1.16 -4.72
N SER A 7 -2.74 1.52 -5.62
CA SER A 7 -2.41 2.23 -6.87
C SER A 7 -1.76 3.58 -6.59
N ALA A 8 -2.28 4.34 -5.61
CA ALA A 8 -1.69 5.62 -5.24
C ALA A 8 -0.25 5.47 -4.73
N ILE A 9 0.01 4.48 -3.88
CA ILE A 9 1.36 4.17 -3.36
C ILE A 9 2.29 3.73 -4.51
N ALA A 10 1.80 2.87 -5.40
CA ALA A 10 2.56 2.38 -6.54
C ALA A 10 2.93 3.51 -7.51
N CYS A 11 1.98 4.38 -7.85
CA CYS A 11 2.25 5.56 -8.69
C CYS A 11 3.22 6.53 -8.00
N TYR A 12 3.06 6.77 -6.70
CA TYR A 12 3.93 7.67 -5.94
C TYR A 12 5.39 7.20 -5.95
N ASN A 13 5.64 5.93 -5.66
CA ASN A 13 6.99 5.38 -5.70
C ASN A 13 7.53 5.26 -7.13
N GLY A 14 6.67 4.99 -8.12
CA GLY A 14 7.03 5.00 -9.53
C GLY A 14 7.48 6.37 -10.03
N PHE A 15 6.83 7.46 -9.59
CA PHE A 15 7.23 8.82 -9.94
C PHE A 15 8.51 9.28 -9.23
N LYS A 16 8.82 8.71 -8.07
CA LYS A 16 10.01 9.05 -7.28
C LYS A 16 11.26 8.25 -7.67
N VAL A 17 11.12 7.26 -8.55
CA VAL A 17 12.24 6.45 -9.04
C VAL A 17 13.30 7.32 -9.70
N SER A 18 14.55 7.05 -9.37
CA SER A 18 15.73 7.61 -10.02
C SER A 18 16.83 6.54 -10.12
N GLY A 19 17.76 6.69 -11.07
CA GLY A 19 18.88 5.74 -11.24
C GLY A 19 18.64 4.57 -12.21
N GLY A 20 17.70 4.70 -13.15
CA GLY A 20 17.49 3.73 -14.23
C GLY A 20 16.96 2.37 -13.76
N ALA A 21 17.27 1.29 -14.50
CA ALA A 21 16.70 -0.04 -14.26
C ALA A 21 16.98 -0.61 -12.86
N ALA A 22 18.17 -0.37 -12.30
CA ALA A 22 18.52 -0.78 -10.93
C ALA A 22 17.68 -0.03 -9.88
N GLY A 23 17.42 1.26 -10.11
CA GLY A 23 16.57 2.09 -9.25
C GLY A 23 15.10 1.63 -9.27
N VAL A 24 14.59 1.24 -10.44
CA VAL A 24 13.24 0.69 -10.60
C VAL A 24 13.07 -0.60 -9.78
N GLY A 25 14.04 -1.51 -9.86
CA GLY A 25 14.01 -2.75 -9.08
C GLY A 25 13.94 -2.48 -7.56
N LYS A 26 14.77 -1.56 -7.07
CA LYS A 26 14.78 -1.19 -5.65
C LYS A 26 13.48 -0.53 -5.21
N ALA A 27 12.99 0.43 -5.99
CA ALA A 27 11.72 1.09 -5.70
C ALA A 27 10.52 0.14 -5.75
N THR A 28 10.55 -0.88 -6.62
CA THR A 28 9.50 -1.91 -6.68
C THR A 28 9.48 -2.72 -5.39
N THR A 29 10.64 -3.17 -4.90
CA THR A 29 10.73 -3.88 -3.61
C THR A 29 10.24 -3.03 -2.45
N ASP A 30 10.65 -1.77 -2.38
CA ASP A 30 10.20 -0.83 -1.34
C ASP A 30 8.69 -0.58 -1.43
N THR A 31 8.16 -0.47 -2.65
CA THR A 31 6.72 -0.32 -2.91
C THR A 31 5.93 -1.50 -2.38
N VAL A 32 6.37 -2.74 -2.65
CA VAL A 32 5.71 -3.96 -2.20
C VAL A 32 5.66 -4.03 -0.67
N VAL A 33 6.77 -3.71 0.01
CA VAL A 33 6.80 -3.67 1.47
C VAL A 33 5.83 -2.62 2.01
N GLN A 34 5.84 -1.39 1.46
CA GLN A 34 4.91 -0.34 1.88
C GLN A 34 3.45 -0.72 1.65
N THR A 35 3.14 -1.34 0.52
CA THR A 35 1.76 -1.74 0.20
C THR A 35 1.27 -2.85 1.11
N ILE A 36 2.10 -3.85 1.43
CA ILE A 36 1.75 -4.91 2.39
C ILE A 36 1.50 -4.33 3.79
N VAL A 37 2.38 -3.46 4.29
CA VAL A 37 2.19 -2.84 5.60
C VAL A 37 0.91 -1.99 5.63
N THR A 38 0.68 -1.21 4.57
CA THR A 38 -0.52 -0.35 4.48
C THR A 38 -1.80 -1.17 4.41
N ILE A 39 -1.81 -2.30 3.68
CA ILE A 39 -3.01 -3.13 3.55
C ILE A 39 -3.37 -3.78 4.88
N VAL A 40 -2.38 -4.25 5.64
CA VAL A 40 -2.61 -4.85 6.98
C VAL A 40 -3.20 -3.82 7.94
N ILE A 41 -2.64 -2.60 7.96
CA ILE A 41 -3.17 -1.53 8.82
C ILE A 41 -4.59 -1.16 8.41
N ALA A 42 -4.84 -0.98 7.11
CA ALA A 42 -6.16 -0.67 6.59
C ALA A 42 -7.17 -1.76 6.95
N ASP A 43 -6.80 -3.03 6.82
CA ASP A 43 -7.64 -4.18 7.17
C ASP A 43 -8.00 -4.21 8.66
N LEU A 44 -7.05 -3.92 9.56
CA LEU A 44 -7.32 -3.82 11.00
C LEU A 44 -8.28 -2.67 11.34
N ILE A 45 -8.13 -1.53 10.66
CA ILE A 45 -9.03 -0.37 10.83
C ILE A 45 -10.44 -0.75 10.36
N PHE A 46 -10.57 -1.33 9.16
CA PHE A 46 -11.85 -1.77 8.65
C PHE A 46 -12.48 -2.82 9.56
N THR A 47 -11.73 -3.83 9.98
CA THR A 47 -12.20 -4.87 10.89
C THR A 47 -12.73 -4.28 12.19
N THR A 48 -11.96 -3.37 12.82
CA THR A 48 -12.39 -2.72 14.07
C THR A 48 -13.63 -1.86 13.85
N PHE A 49 -13.69 -1.12 12.75
CA PHE A 49 -14.84 -0.27 12.40
C PHE A 49 -16.10 -1.10 12.16
N PHE A 50 -16.01 -2.18 11.39
CA PHE A 50 -17.12 -3.12 11.14
C PHE A 50 -17.56 -3.83 12.42
N TYR A 51 -16.61 -4.18 13.30
CA TYR A 51 -16.90 -4.78 14.59
C TYR A 51 -17.68 -3.82 15.50
N GLN A 52 -17.28 -2.54 15.58
CA GLN A 52 -18.00 -1.51 16.35
C GLN A 52 -19.39 -1.18 15.78
N ILE A 53 -19.57 -1.34 14.47
CA ILE A 53 -20.86 -1.17 13.78
C ILE A 53 -21.81 -2.37 14.01
N GLY A 54 -21.36 -3.44 14.67
CA GLY A 54 -22.19 -4.60 15.02
C GLY A 54 -22.50 -5.52 13.84
N TRP A 55 -21.68 -5.49 12.79
CA TRP A 55 -21.81 -6.37 11.62
C TRP A 55 -21.19 -7.77 11.81
N ALA A 56 -20.71 -8.09 13.02
CA ALA A 56 -20.10 -9.36 13.41
C ALA A 56 -20.74 -9.90 14.70
#